data_AF-A0A1E4JIR5-F1
#
_entry.id   AF-A0A1E4JIR5-F1
#
_cell.length_a   1.000
_cell.length_b   1.000
_cell.length_c   1.000
_cell.angle_alpha   90.00
_cell.angle_beta   90.00
_cell.angle_gamma   90.00
#
_symmetry.space_group_name_H-M   'P 1'
#
loop_
_entity.id
_entity.type
_entity.pdbx_description
1 polymer ?
#
loop_
_entity_poly.entity_id
_entity_poly.type
_entity_poly.pdbx_seq_one_letter_code
_entity_poly.pdbx_strand_id
1 'polypeptide(L)'
;MTNMQKGLAEFIGTFWLVFGGCGSAVLAAAFPDVGIGLLGVALAFGLTVVTMAYAIGHISGCHLNPAVTVGLWAGGRFQSRDIPLYVVAQVLGAIVAAFLLYYIASGNPDFDLATKGLAANGFDEGSPGNYDIWSALIIEVVLTAGFLWVIMGSTDGRAPAGFAPLAIGLALTLIHLI
;
A
#
# COMPACT_ATOMS: atom_id res chain seq x y z
N MET A 1 -8.39 -18.36 -13.29
CA MET A 1 -7.21 -18.25 -12.41
C MET A 1 -7.37 -19.21 -11.25
N THR A 2 -6.36 -20.01 -10.93
CA THR A 2 -6.36 -20.89 -9.74
C THR A 2 -6.13 -20.07 -8.47
N ASN A 3 -6.48 -20.62 -7.30
CA ASN A 3 -6.20 -19.97 -6.01
C ASN A 3 -4.71 -19.71 -5.80
N MET A 4 -3.85 -20.61 -6.27
CA MET A 4 -2.40 -20.43 -6.22
C MET A 4 -1.94 -19.21 -7.03
N GLN A 5 -2.48 -19.02 -8.24
CA GLN A 5 -2.14 -17.86 -9.07
C GLN A 5 -2.58 -16.55 -8.43
N LYS A 6 -3.80 -16.51 -7.86
CA LYS A 6 -4.31 -15.33 -7.15
C LYS A 6 -3.47 -14.98 -5.92
N GLY A 7 -3.16 -15.99 -5.10
CA GLY A 7 -2.32 -15.81 -3.91
C GLY A 7 -0.93 -15.30 -4.26
N LEU A 8 -0.29 -15.87 -5.29
CA LEU A 8 1.03 -15.40 -5.73
C LEU A 8 0.99 -13.97 -6.27
N ALA A 9 -0.05 -13.60 -7.01
CA ALA A 9 -0.24 -12.23 -7.48
C ALA A 9 -0.36 -11.25 -6.31
N GLU A 10 -1.19 -11.54 -5.30
CA GLU A 10 -1.34 -10.71 -4.11
C GLU A 10 -0.05 -10.61 -3.29
N PHE A 11 0.71 -11.71 -3.17
CA PHE A 11 2.03 -11.70 -2.54
C PHE A 11 3.00 -10.76 -3.25
N ILE A 12 3.15 -10.91 -4.58
CA ILE A 12 4.08 -10.09 -5.37
C ILE A 12 3.67 -8.62 -5.38
N GLY A 13 2.37 -8.33 -5.53
CA GLY A 13 1.90 -6.96 -5.54
C GLY A 13 2.04 -6.27 -4.20
N THR A 14 1.77 -6.97 -3.08
CA THR A 14 1.96 -6.37 -1.75
C THR A 14 3.43 -6.23 -1.41
N PHE A 15 4.26 -7.18 -1.84
CA PHE A 15 5.72 -7.03 -1.81
C PHE A 15 6.14 -5.75 -2.53
N TRP A 16 5.65 -5.51 -3.75
CA TRP A 16 5.98 -4.34 -4.55
C TRP A 16 5.53 -3.03 -3.89
N LEU A 17 4.32 -3.04 -3.30
CA LEU A 17 3.78 -1.90 -2.56
C LEU A 17 4.67 -1.51 -1.38
N VAL A 18 5.03 -2.47 -0.53
CA VAL A 18 5.88 -2.22 0.65
C VAL A 18 7.31 -1.88 0.23
N PHE A 19 7.89 -2.64 -0.70
CA PHE A 19 9.27 -2.42 -1.14
C PHE A 19 9.44 -1.06 -1.84
N GLY A 20 8.49 -0.68 -2.70
CA GLY A 20 8.53 0.61 -3.40
C GLY A 20 8.16 1.79 -2.49
N GLY A 21 7.03 1.70 -1.79
CA GLY A 21 6.53 2.76 -0.91
C GLY A 21 7.45 3.00 0.28
N CYS A 22 7.59 2.01 1.17
CA CYS A 22 8.47 2.13 2.35
C CYS A 22 9.94 2.29 1.94
N GLY A 23 10.38 1.64 0.85
CA GLY A 23 11.74 1.80 0.35
C GLY A 23 12.05 3.23 -0.09
N SER A 24 11.11 3.89 -0.77
CA SER A 24 11.27 5.31 -1.14
C SER A 24 11.41 6.21 0.10
N ALA A 25 10.64 5.92 1.16
CA ALA A 25 10.69 6.66 2.42
C ALA A 25 12.02 6.44 3.15
N VAL A 26 12.45 5.19 3.29
CA VAL A 26 13.67 4.83 4.03
C VAL A 26 14.94 5.24 3.29
N LEU A 27 14.98 5.09 1.97
CA LEU A 27 16.22 5.19 1.20
C LEU A 27 16.40 6.55 0.50
N ALA A 28 15.33 7.28 0.20
CA ALA A 28 15.39 8.44 -0.68
C ALA A 28 14.69 9.70 -0.16
N ALA A 29 13.77 9.62 0.80
CA ALA A 29 12.97 10.79 1.23
C ALA A 29 13.82 11.95 1.74
N ALA A 30 14.82 11.65 2.56
CA ALA A 30 15.69 12.63 3.21
C ALA A 30 17.14 12.60 2.69
N PHE A 31 17.36 12.14 1.45
CA PHE A 31 18.70 12.14 0.86
C PHE A 31 19.24 13.58 0.75
N PRO A 32 20.51 13.85 1.12
CA PRO A 32 21.06 15.21 1.09
C PRO A 32 20.93 15.86 -0.30
N ASP A 33 20.43 17.09 -0.34
CA ASP A 33 20.26 17.95 -1.52
C ASP A 33 19.28 17.48 -2.61
N VAL A 34 19.04 16.17 -2.74
CA VAL A 34 18.22 15.56 -3.82
C VAL A 34 17.12 14.63 -3.31
N GLY A 35 16.81 14.68 -2.01
CA GLY A 35 15.78 13.87 -1.39
C GLY A 35 14.40 14.09 -2.02
N ILE A 36 13.62 13.02 -2.12
CA ILE A 36 12.32 13.04 -2.81
C ILE A 36 11.20 13.65 -1.95
N GLY A 37 11.43 13.80 -0.64
CA GLY A 37 10.46 14.32 0.32
C GLY A 37 9.15 13.51 0.41
N LEU A 38 8.18 14.04 1.16
CA LEU A 38 6.87 13.39 1.32
C LEU A 38 6.09 13.28 0.00
N LEU A 39 6.24 14.26 -0.90
CA LEU A 39 5.64 14.22 -2.24
C LEU A 39 6.13 13.01 -3.05
N GLY A 40 7.44 12.77 -3.06
CA GLY A 40 8.01 11.62 -3.76
C GLY A 40 7.59 10.29 -3.15
N VAL A 41 7.52 10.21 -1.82
CA VAL A 41 7.02 9.02 -1.11
C VAL A 41 5.56 8.75 -1.48
N ALA A 42 4.70 9.76 -1.42
CA ALA A 42 3.30 9.64 -1.80
C ALA A 42 3.13 9.14 -3.24
N LEU A 43 3.90 9.71 -4.17
CA LEU A 43 3.91 9.28 -5.57
C LEU A 43 4.39 7.83 -5.70
N ALA A 44 5.45 7.42 -4.99
CA ALA A 44 5.97 6.06 -5.02
C ALA A 44 4.90 5.04 -4.57
N PHE A 45 4.22 5.27 -3.44
CA PHE A 45 3.13 4.41 -2.99
C PHE A 45 2.03 4.29 -4.06
N GLY A 46 1.57 5.40 -4.63
CA GLY A 46 0.55 5.34 -5.67
C GLY A 46 1.00 4.60 -6.93
N LEU A 47 2.23 4.85 -7.41
CA LEU A 47 2.79 4.19 -8.59
C LEU A 47 2.95 2.68 -8.40
N THR A 48 3.30 2.21 -7.20
CA THR A 48 3.33 0.75 -6.93
C THR A 48 1.96 0.11 -7.21
N VAL A 49 0.87 0.77 -6.79
CA VAL A 49 -0.49 0.29 -7.06
C VAL A 49 -0.87 0.44 -8.52
N VAL A 50 -0.58 1.56 -9.19
CA VAL A 50 -0.86 1.71 -10.64
C VAL A 50 -0.20 0.58 -11.43
N THR A 51 1.09 0.39 -11.23
CA THR A 51 1.90 -0.59 -11.98
C THR A 51 1.41 -2.01 -11.74
N MET A 52 1.18 -2.42 -10.49
CA MET A 52 0.70 -3.77 -10.18
C MET A 52 -0.76 -3.98 -10.58
N ALA A 53 -1.63 -2.99 -10.45
CA ALA A 53 -3.02 -3.13 -10.89
C ALA A 53 -3.10 -3.34 -12.41
N TYR A 54 -2.24 -2.71 -13.22
CA TYR A 54 -2.11 -3.05 -14.63
C TYR A 54 -1.47 -4.42 -14.86
N ALA A 55 -0.41 -4.77 -14.12
CA ALA A 55 0.35 -6.00 -14.36
C ALA A 55 -0.40 -7.28 -13.93
N ILE A 56 -1.11 -7.25 -12.80
CA ILE A 56 -1.72 -8.44 -12.19
C ILE A 56 -3.22 -8.26 -11.84
N GLY A 57 -3.83 -7.11 -12.11
CA GLY A 57 -5.25 -6.88 -11.85
C GLY A 57 -6.17 -7.90 -12.49
N HIS A 58 -5.83 -8.37 -13.69
CA HIS A 58 -6.57 -9.43 -14.39
C HIS A 58 -6.39 -10.84 -13.79
N ILE A 59 -5.47 -11.02 -12.83
CA ILE A 59 -5.20 -12.28 -12.13
C ILE A 59 -5.99 -12.38 -10.84
N SER A 60 -5.78 -11.44 -9.92
CA SER A 60 -6.35 -11.47 -8.56
C SER A 60 -7.37 -10.37 -8.29
N GLY A 61 -7.54 -9.39 -9.17
CA GLY A 61 -8.17 -8.11 -8.84
C GLY A 61 -7.22 -7.10 -8.21
N CYS A 62 -5.98 -7.52 -7.87
CA CYS A 62 -4.91 -6.68 -7.32
C CYS A 62 -5.36 -5.88 -6.09
N HIS A 63 -5.72 -6.57 -5.01
CA HIS A 63 -6.18 -5.90 -3.79
C HIS A 63 -5.01 -5.29 -3.01
N LEU A 64 -3.92 -6.07 -2.88
CA LEU A 64 -2.64 -5.70 -2.23
C LEU A 64 -2.74 -5.23 -0.78
N ASN A 65 -3.93 -5.33 -0.20
CA ASN A 65 -4.26 -4.71 1.07
C ASN A 65 -5.44 -5.47 1.73
N PRO A 66 -5.28 -5.89 3.00
CA PRO A 66 -6.34 -6.56 3.74
C PRO A 66 -7.63 -5.72 3.87
N ALA A 67 -7.53 -4.41 4.11
CA ALA A 67 -8.68 -3.51 4.20
C ALA A 67 -9.41 -3.39 2.85
N VAL A 68 -8.68 -3.36 1.73
CA VAL A 68 -9.29 -3.42 0.38
C VAL A 68 -10.03 -4.74 0.18
N THR A 69 -9.42 -5.86 0.55
CA THR A 69 -10.03 -7.19 0.43
C THR A 69 -11.33 -7.31 1.23
N VAL A 70 -11.32 -6.86 2.48
CA VAL A 70 -12.50 -6.87 3.36
C VAL A 70 -13.54 -5.86 2.88
N GLY A 71 -13.13 -4.67 2.46
CA GLY A 71 -14.05 -3.64 1.97
C GLY A 71 -14.74 -4.05 0.66
N LEU A 72 -14.04 -4.70 -0.27
CA LEU A 72 -14.64 -5.26 -1.47
C LEU A 72 -15.62 -6.40 -1.14
N TRP A 73 -15.33 -7.22 -0.14
CA TRP A 73 -16.30 -8.20 0.36
C TRP A 73 -17.54 -7.52 0.94
N ALA A 74 -17.37 -6.51 1.79
CA ALA A 74 -18.48 -5.74 2.37
C ALA A 74 -19.33 -5.02 1.30
N GLY A 75 -18.71 -4.56 0.22
CA GLY A 75 -19.37 -3.98 -0.96
C GLY A 75 -19.98 -5.02 -1.92
N GLY A 76 -19.97 -6.31 -1.58
CA GLY A 76 -20.52 -7.38 -2.41
C GLY A 76 -19.72 -7.70 -3.69
N ARG A 77 -18.47 -7.26 -3.76
CA ARG A 77 -17.57 -7.41 -4.92
C ARG A 77 -16.57 -8.56 -4.78
N PHE A 78 -16.49 -9.21 -3.61
CA PHE A 78 -15.52 -10.28 -3.36
C PHE A 78 -16.09 -11.41 -2.49
N GLN A 79 -15.62 -12.64 -2.70
CA GLN A 79 -16.12 -13.82 -1.99
C GLN A 79 -15.44 -13.98 -0.62
N SER A 80 -16.21 -14.13 0.46
CA SER A 80 -15.69 -14.25 1.82
C SER A 80 -14.69 -15.41 2.00
N ARG A 81 -14.93 -16.54 1.31
CA ARG A 81 -14.06 -17.72 1.38
C ARG A 81 -12.63 -17.50 0.88
N ASP A 82 -12.42 -16.48 0.04
CA ASP A 82 -11.10 -16.18 -0.54
C ASP A 82 -10.32 -15.17 0.32
N ILE A 83 -10.94 -14.52 1.30
CA ILE A 83 -10.31 -13.51 2.17
C ILE A 83 -9.06 -14.06 2.88
N PRO A 84 -9.08 -15.23 3.54
CA PRO A 84 -7.91 -15.71 4.26
C PRO A 84 -6.69 -15.91 3.35
N LEU A 85 -6.90 -16.40 2.13
CA LEU A 85 -5.83 -16.57 1.15
C LEU A 85 -5.19 -15.23 0.78
N TYR A 86 -6.01 -14.22 0.51
CA TYR A 86 -5.54 -12.89 0.10
C TYR A 86 -4.78 -12.22 1.24
N VAL A 87 -5.35 -12.20 2.45
CA VAL A 87 -4.73 -11.56 3.62
C VAL A 87 -3.39 -12.24 3.96
N VAL A 88 -3.33 -13.57 3.98
CA VAL A 88 -2.08 -14.29 4.25
C VAL A 88 -1.03 -13.99 3.17
N ALA A 89 -1.41 -14.02 1.90
CA ALA A 89 -0.48 -13.70 0.81
C ALA A 89 0.04 -12.26 0.90
N GLN A 90 -0.84 -11.29 1.16
CA GLN A 90 -0.50 -9.88 1.32
C GLN A 90 0.48 -9.66 2.48
N VAL A 91 0.17 -10.20 3.66
CA VAL A 91 1.01 -10.06 4.86
C VAL A 91 2.36 -10.73 4.66
N LEU A 92 2.42 -11.93 4.07
CA LEU A 92 3.70 -12.58 3.77
C LEU A 92 4.52 -11.78 2.75
N GLY A 93 3.88 -11.20 1.73
CA GLY A 93 4.54 -10.34 0.74
C GLY A 93 5.14 -9.08 1.39
N ALA A 94 4.37 -8.43 2.27
CA ALA A 94 4.80 -7.28 3.05
C ALA A 94 6.01 -7.60 3.95
N ILE A 95 5.98 -8.73 4.67
CA ILE A 95 7.07 -9.16 5.55
C ILE A 95 8.36 -9.39 4.75
N VAL A 96 8.28 -10.09 3.61
CA VAL A 96 9.46 -10.36 2.77
C VAL A 96 10.03 -9.07 2.19
N ALA A 97 9.17 -8.13 1.78
CA ALA A 97 9.60 -6.80 1.32
C ALA A 97 10.32 -6.02 2.41
N ALA A 98 9.73 -5.96 3.61
CA ALA A 98 10.33 -5.27 4.76
C ALA A 98 11.68 -5.89 5.16
N PHE A 99 11.80 -7.23 5.14
CA PHE A 99 13.07 -7.91 5.43
C PHE A 99 14.17 -7.56 4.42
N LEU A 100 13.86 -7.59 3.12
CA LEU A 100 14.82 -7.20 2.09
C LEU A 100 15.18 -5.71 2.16
N LEU A 101 14.20 -4.85 2.42
CA LEU A 101 14.44 -3.43 2.62
C LEU A 101 15.36 -3.19 3.82
N TYR A 102 15.11 -3.84 4.94
CA TYR A 102 15.97 -3.76 6.12
C TYR A 102 17.40 -4.20 5.82
N TYR A 103 17.58 -5.31 5.10
CA TYR A 103 18.90 -5.78 4.69
C TYR A 103 19.64 -4.74 3.84
N ILE A 104 18.95 -4.12 2.87
CA ILE A 104 19.53 -3.07 2.01
C ILE A 104 19.86 -1.82 2.83
N ALA A 105 18.95 -1.35 3.68
CA ALA A 105 19.14 -0.16 4.50
C ALA A 105 20.30 -0.34 5.48
N SER A 106 20.46 -1.54 6.05
CA SER A 106 21.57 -1.90 6.94
C SER A 106 22.94 -1.93 6.23
N GLY A 107 22.97 -1.84 4.90
CA GLY A 107 24.20 -1.60 4.14
C GLY A 107 24.75 -0.18 4.31
N ASN A 108 23.97 0.76 4.84
CA ASN A 108 24.42 2.10 5.21
C ASN A 108 24.85 2.11 6.69
N PRO A 109 26.11 2.45 7.02
CA PRO A 109 26.60 2.53 8.41
C PRO A 109 25.82 3.50 9.30
N ASP A 110 25.16 4.51 8.72
CA ASP A 110 24.38 5.51 9.45
C ASP A 110 22.91 5.09 9.66
N PHE A 111 22.50 3.91 9.17
CA PHE A 111 21.15 3.40 9.38
C PHE A 111 21.06 2.71 10.75
N ASP A 112 20.12 3.19 11.58
CA ASP A 112 19.77 2.56 12.85
C ASP A 112 18.26 2.35 12.89
N LEU A 113 17.85 1.09 13.10
CA LEU A 113 16.44 0.69 13.10
C LEU A 113 15.65 1.32 14.25
N ALA A 114 16.28 1.50 15.42
CA ALA A 114 15.60 2.03 16.59
C ALA A 114 15.19 3.50 16.42
N THR A 115 16.00 4.28 15.72
CA THR A 115 15.77 5.72 15.51
C THR A 115 15.12 6.05 14.18
N LYS A 116 15.46 5.34 13.09
CA LYS A 116 14.94 5.62 11.74
C LYS A 116 13.76 4.73 11.35
N GLY A 117 13.53 3.64 12.07
CA GLY A 117 12.48 2.68 11.78
C GLY A 117 12.59 2.06 10.38
N LEU A 118 11.46 1.58 9.86
CA LEU A 118 11.31 1.07 8.49
C LEU A 118 10.07 1.66 7.83
N ALA A 119 9.89 2.99 7.97
CA ALA A 119 8.67 3.70 7.57
C ALA A 119 7.40 3.11 8.20
N ALA A 120 7.48 2.77 9.49
CA ALA A 120 6.34 2.27 10.24
C ALA A 120 5.36 3.41 10.54
N ASN A 121 4.06 3.09 10.52
CA ASN A 121 3.00 4.02 10.93
C ASN A 121 2.97 4.15 12.46
N GLY A 122 2.51 5.28 12.97
CA GLY A 122 2.40 5.53 14.41
C GLY A 122 1.44 6.67 14.77
N PHE A 123 1.05 6.70 16.04
CA PHE A 123 0.23 7.73 16.68
C PHE A 123 0.93 8.18 17.98
N ASP A 124 0.44 9.26 18.59
CA ASP A 124 1.09 9.92 19.74
C ASP A 124 2.58 10.19 19.43
N GLU A 125 3.50 9.74 20.27
CA GLU A 125 4.96 9.88 20.08
C GLU A 125 5.48 9.18 18.81
N GLY A 126 4.74 8.21 18.28
CA GLY A 126 5.06 7.53 17.02
C GLY A 126 4.57 8.26 15.78
N SER A 127 3.75 9.32 15.92
CA SER A 127 3.29 10.13 14.80
C SER A 127 4.35 11.18 14.43
N PRO A 128 4.73 11.33 13.14
CA PRO A 128 5.64 12.40 12.73
C PRO A 128 5.16 13.81 13.11
N GLY A 129 3.83 14.00 13.22
CA GLY A 129 3.20 15.24 13.63
C GLY A 129 2.74 15.27 15.09
N ASN A 130 3.06 14.25 15.90
CA ASN A 130 2.57 14.07 17.27
C ASN A 130 1.03 14.12 17.38
N TYR A 131 0.31 13.60 16.38
CA TYR A 131 -1.15 13.50 16.41
C TYR A 131 -1.60 12.39 17.37
N ASP A 132 -2.63 12.67 18.16
CA ASP A 132 -3.16 11.71 19.12
C ASP A 132 -3.82 10.48 18.45
N ILE A 133 -4.04 9.42 19.24
CA ILE A 133 -4.68 8.20 18.76
C ILE A 133 -6.06 8.43 18.11
N TRP A 134 -6.83 9.42 18.57
CA TRP A 134 -8.16 9.71 18.02
C TRP A 134 -8.08 10.39 16.66
N SER A 135 -7.14 11.31 16.49
CA SER A 135 -6.83 11.94 15.21
C SER A 135 -6.38 10.88 14.21
N ALA A 136 -5.46 9.99 14.61
CA ALA A 136 -5.00 8.86 13.79
C ALA A 136 -6.14 7.90 13.41
N LEU A 137 -7.02 7.56 14.35
CA LEU A 137 -8.18 6.70 14.06
C LEU A 137 -9.12 7.34 13.03
N ILE A 138 -9.47 8.61 13.23
CA ILE A 138 -10.43 9.31 12.37
C ILE A 138 -9.89 9.42 10.95
N ILE A 139 -8.62 9.83 10.78
CA ILE A 139 -8.03 10.01 9.46
C ILE A 139 -7.93 8.68 8.71
N GLU A 140 -7.49 7.60 9.38
CA GLU A 140 -7.38 6.27 8.78
C GLU A 140 -8.75 5.71 8.34
N VAL A 141 -9.79 5.90 9.15
CA VAL A 141 -11.16 5.49 8.80
C VAL A 141 -11.68 6.27 7.60
N VAL A 142 -11.53 7.60 7.60
CA VAL A 142 -12.04 8.47 6.53
C VAL A 142 -11.31 8.20 5.22
N LEU A 143 -9.98 8.16 5.23
CA LEU A 143 -9.19 7.97 4.02
C LEU A 143 -9.36 6.54 3.46
N THR A 144 -9.44 5.52 4.31
CA THR A 144 -9.70 4.14 3.85
C THR A 144 -11.11 3.99 3.27
N ALA A 145 -12.12 4.61 3.87
CA ALA A 145 -13.48 4.61 3.33
C ALA A 145 -13.54 5.31 1.96
N GLY A 146 -12.87 6.46 1.83
CA GLY A 146 -12.71 7.17 0.55
C GLY A 146 -11.97 6.32 -0.49
N PHE A 147 -10.92 5.61 -0.09
CA PHE A 147 -10.17 4.73 -0.97
C PHE A 147 -11.03 3.58 -1.51
N LEU A 148 -11.78 2.90 -0.64
CA LEU A 148 -12.73 1.85 -1.02
C LEU A 148 -13.83 2.38 -1.95
N TRP A 149 -14.31 3.61 -1.72
CA TRP A 149 -15.26 4.27 -2.60
C TRP A 149 -14.67 4.48 -4.01
N VAL A 150 -13.44 4.97 -4.11
CA VAL A 150 -12.74 5.14 -5.40
C VAL A 150 -12.55 3.80 -6.10
N ILE A 151 -12.13 2.75 -5.38
CA ILE A 151 -11.96 1.41 -5.95
C ILE A 151 -13.28 0.89 -6.52
N MET A 152 -14.36 0.88 -5.72
CA MET A 152 -15.65 0.36 -6.16
C MET A 152 -16.26 1.20 -7.29
N GLY A 153 -16.11 2.52 -7.24
CA GLY A 153 -16.62 3.43 -8.27
C GLY A 153 -15.87 3.30 -9.59
N SER A 154 -14.53 3.25 -9.56
CA SER A 154 -13.70 3.16 -10.77
C SER A 154 -13.71 1.78 -11.43
N THR A 155 -14.08 0.73 -10.69
CA THR A 155 -14.25 -0.65 -11.21
C THR A 155 -15.70 -1.01 -11.51
N ASP A 156 -16.64 -0.06 -11.35
CA ASP A 156 -18.03 -0.27 -11.71
C ASP A 156 -18.20 -0.38 -13.24
N GLY A 157 -19.14 -1.20 -13.70
CA GLY A 157 -19.40 -1.39 -15.13
C GLY A 157 -19.88 -0.14 -15.88
N ARG A 158 -20.30 0.90 -15.14
CA ARG A 158 -20.61 2.23 -15.70
C ARG A 158 -19.37 3.09 -15.96
N ALA A 159 -18.23 2.79 -15.34
CA ALA A 159 -16.98 3.51 -15.54
C ALA A 159 -16.29 3.03 -16.85
N PRO A 160 -15.60 3.92 -17.59
CA PRO A 160 -14.81 3.52 -18.75
C PRO A 160 -13.73 2.48 -18.39
N ALA A 161 -13.71 1.36 -19.12
CA ALA A 161 -12.78 0.28 -18.87
C ALA A 161 -11.32 0.71 -19.07
N GLY A 162 -10.41 0.15 -18.26
CA GLY A 162 -8.96 0.37 -18.36
C GLY A 162 -8.39 1.51 -17.51
N PHE A 163 -9.24 2.35 -16.90
CA PHE A 163 -8.78 3.51 -16.11
C PHE A 163 -8.72 3.26 -14.59
N ALA A 164 -9.29 2.15 -14.10
CA ALA A 164 -9.32 1.86 -12.66
C ALA A 164 -7.92 1.83 -12.01
N PRO A 165 -6.88 1.20 -12.58
CA PRO A 165 -5.54 1.22 -11.99
C PRO A 165 -4.99 2.63 -11.74
N LEU A 166 -5.22 3.57 -12.67
CA LEU A 166 -4.78 4.95 -12.54
C LEU A 166 -5.57 5.69 -11.43
N ALA A 167 -6.89 5.55 -11.41
CA ALA A 167 -7.73 6.16 -10.39
C ALA A 167 -7.37 5.67 -8.98
N ILE A 168 -7.15 4.37 -8.82
CA ILE A 168 -6.84 3.74 -7.53
C ILE A 168 -5.43 4.15 -7.08
N GLY A 169 -4.40 4.05 -7.94
CA GLY A 169 -3.05 4.42 -7.53
C GLY A 169 -2.88 5.92 -7.25
N LEU A 170 -3.53 6.79 -8.03
CA LEU A 170 -3.52 8.24 -7.73
C LEU A 170 -4.33 8.58 -6.48
N ALA A 171 -5.39 7.84 -6.14
CA ALA A 171 -6.08 7.99 -4.86
C ALA A 171 -5.16 7.61 -3.69
N LEU A 172 -4.35 6.56 -3.82
CA LEU A 172 -3.35 6.23 -2.79
C LEU A 172 -2.25 7.29 -2.69
N THR A 173 -1.85 7.91 -3.81
CA THR A 173 -0.95 9.08 -3.79
C THR A 173 -1.58 10.20 -2.99
N LEU A 174 -2.83 10.57 -3.29
CA LEU A 174 -3.55 11.62 -2.59
C LEU A 174 -3.64 11.36 -1.08
N ILE A 175 -3.93 10.12 -0.69
CA ILE A 175 -4.00 9.72 0.73
C ILE A 175 -2.68 9.98 1.45
N HIS A 176 -1.53 9.73 0.82
CA HIS A 176 -0.22 9.99 1.41
C HIS A 176 0.23 11.46 1.35
N LEU A 177 -0.49 12.31 0.62
CA LEU A 177 -0.25 13.76 0.59
C LEU A 177 -0.97 14.51 1.73
N ILE A 178 -1.91 13.83 2.40
CA ILE A 178 -2.73 14.36 3.51
C ILE A 178 -2.10 13.89 4.82
#